data_AF-A0A1Y4CR47-F1
#
_entry.id   AF-A0A1Y4CR47-F1
#
_cell.length_a   1.000
_cell.length_b   1.000
_cell.length_c   1.000
_cell.angle_alpha   90.00
_cell.angle_beta   90.00
_cell.angle_gamma   90.00
#
_symmetry.space_group_name_H-M   'P 1'
#
loop_
_entity.id
_entity.type
_entity.pdbx_description
1 polymer ?
#
loop_
_entity_poly.entity_id
_entity_poly.type
_entity_poly.pdbx_seq_one_letter_code
_entity_poly.pdbx_strand_id
1 'polypeptide(L)'
;MREIGHTDGYLTINGNRIFLRGTLECCIFPLTGTPPTDEAGWEKVFSTAKAWGLNHLRFHSYCPPEAAFKVADRMGFYLQVELPNWSLTVGKDTATNRFLYQEFDRIIAAYGNHPSFCMLSAGNELQPDFQFLNAFVGYMKRQDNRHLYATTTFTFEQGHGTQPEPEDDFFVTQWTDKGWIRGQGVFDAEEPNFNKDYRQAAEGIKVPLISHEIGQYSVYPDMEEIGNYTGTLEPLNLKAIQKDLEKKGLAGKAERYLQASGRFAVQLYKEEIERAMKTPQFSGYQLLGLQDFPGQGTALVGLVNAFWESKKLTDERYFRQFCSPVVPLARFEKATWTTNETFAAQVEIANYYKEDIRGKHILWQLTDKTGYEVGRGKLDAGTFKKGTVTSAGEIHAGLEKVRNAAQLYLKVTIEDTDWENSWSIWVYPPLKELNAGDVVLTQDISQALSALEAGKKVLLSPRPDKLEGLEGKFLPVFWSPVHFPKQAGTMGILCDPKHPALLHFPTEMHSDWQWWNLVKHSKVLVMDSLPDLQPIIEVTDNFVNNRRLASVFETKYGKGKLIMSSIDLLSTESKQKPEVKQLLYSLTQYMNSADFVPTGTVSKQDLLSFFSKQNKGVEKRTDARSIYEE
;
A
#
# COMPACT_ATOMS: atom_id res chain seq x y z
N MET A 1 6.58 3.88 -36.91
CA MET A 1 6.03 2.52 -37.00
C MET A 1 6.53 1.74 -35.79
N ARG A 2 5.66 1.02 -35.08
CA ARG A 2 6.01 0.17 -33.93
C ARG A 2 5.50 -1.25 -34.16
N GLU A 3 6.04 -2.21 -33.44
CA GLU A 3 5.52 -3.57 -33.30
C GLU A 3 5.36 -3.85 -31.81
N ILE A 4 4.13 -4.14 -31.37
CA ILE A 4 3.87 -4.68 -30.03
C ILE A 4 3.67 -6.19 -30.17
N GLY A 5 4.25 -6.95 -29.26
CA GLY A 5 4.20 -8.40 -29.30
C GLY A 5 4.69 -9.00 -28.00
N HIS A 6 4.81 -10.32 -27.96
CA HIS A 6 5.48 -10.99 -26.86
C HIS A 6 6.49 -12.03 -27.35
N THR A 7 7.53 -12.25 -26.56
CA THR A 7 8.58 -13.27 -26.82
C THR A 7 8.89 -13.96 -25.51
N ASP A 8 8.86 -15.29 -25.49
CA ASP A 8 9.08 -16.12 -24.29
C ASP A 8 8.21 -15.74 -23.07
N GLY A 9 6.98 -15.27 -23.33
CA GLY A 9 6.04 -14.81 -22.30
C GLY A 9 6.33 -13.41 -21.76
N TYR A 10 7.19 -12.63 -22.43
CA TYR A 10 7.48 -11.24 -22.06
C TYR A 10 6.92 -10.25 -23.08
N LEU A 11 6.36 -9.15 -22.59
CA LEU A 11 5.89 -8.05 -23.44
C LEU A 11 7.06 -7.33 -24.11
N THR A 12 6.91 -7.01 -25.40
CA THR A 12 7.95 -6.38 -26.21
C THR A 12 7.41 -5.22 -27.07
N ILE A 13 8.28 -4.24 -27.31
CA ILE A 13 8.10 -3.20 -28.32
C ILE A 13 9.31 -3.21 -29.25
N ASN A 14 9.08 -3.46 -30.55
CA ASN A 14 10.11 -3.63 -31.57
C ASN A 14 11.17 -4.66 -31.14
N GLY A 15 10.73 -5.79 -30.59
CA GLY A 15 11.59 -6.85 -30.06
C GLY A 15 12.33 -6.52 -28.74
N ASN A 16 12.16 -5.32 -28.18
CA ASN A 16 12.75 -4.96 -26.89
C ASN A 16 11.75 -5.25 -25.78
N ARG A 17 12.16 -6.04 -24.79
CA ARG A 17 11.34 -6.27 -23.59
C ARG A 17 11.06 -4.96 -22.86
N ILE A 18 9.79 -4.75 -22.52
CA ILE A 18 9.33 -3.62 -21.72
C ILE A 18 8.73 -4.10 -20.39
N PHE A 19 8.52 -3.16 -19.49
CA PHE A 19 7.78 -3.37 -18.24
C PHE A 19 6.74 -2.25 -18.10
N LEU A 20 5.47 -2.63 -17.97
CA LEU A 20 4.36 -1.71 -17.76
C LEU A 20 4.36 -1.25 -16.31
N ARG A 21 4.50 0.05 -16.12
CA ARG A 21 4.26 0.75 -14.86
C ARG A 21 2.94 1.47 -15.04
N GLY A 22 1.87 0.74 -14.73
CA GLY A 22 0.51 1.10 -15.12
C GLY A 22 -0.33 1.65 -13.98
N THR A 23 -1.29 2.51 -14.32
CA THR A 23 -2.41 2.88 -13.45
C THR A 23 -3.73 2.76 -14.21
N LEU A 24 -4.84 2.84 -13.48
CA LEU A 24 -6.19 2.87 -14.04
C LEU A 24 -6.68 4.31 -14.23
N GLU A 25 -7.53 4.49 -15.24
CA GLU A 25 -8.38 5.65 -15.39
C GLU A 25 -9.82 5.15 -15.57
N CYS A 26 -10.74 5.68 -14.74
CA CYS A 26 -12.13 5.22 -14.64
C CYS A 26 -13.13 6.33 -15.03
N CYS A 27 -12.76 7.18 -15.99
CA CYS A 27 -13.52 8.33 -16.46
C CYS A 27 -13.83 9.34 -15.35
N ILE A 28 -12.81 9.71 -14.57
CA ILE A 28 -12.96 10.53 -13.35
C ILE A 28 -12.74 12.01 -13.70
N PHE A 29 -13.81 12.67 -14.14
CA PHE A 29 -13.77 14.09 -14.54
C PHE A 29 -14.87 14.91 -13.84
N PRO A 30 -14.67 15.30 -12.57
CA PRO A 30 -15.74 15.88 -11.76
C PRO A 30 -16.34 17.19 -12.27
N LEU A 31 -15.54 17.98 -13.00
CA LEU A 31 -15.99 19.28 -13.52
C LEU A 31 -17.02 19.15 -14.65
N THR A 32 -16.91 18.12 -15.47
CA THR A 32 -17.69 17.95 -16.71
C THR A 32 -18.60 16.74 -16.69
N GLY A 33 -18.37 15.79 -15.77
CA GLY A 33 -19.05 14.49 -15.72
C GLY A 33 -18.77 13.58 -16.92
N THR A 34 -17.84 13.97 -17.80
CA THR A 34 -17.50 13.31 -19.07
C THR A 34 -16.02 13.50 -19.37
N PRO A 35 -15.38 12.57 -20.12
CA PRO A 35 -13.96 12.68 -20.40
C PRO A 35 -13.67 13.86 -21.34
N PRO A 36 -12.51 14.54 -21.20
CA PRO A 36 -12.11 15.61 -22.09
C PRO A 36 -12.08 15.12 -23.54
N THR A 37 -12.68 15.90 -24.44
CA THR A 37 -12.61 15.65 -25.89
C THR A 37 -11.51 16.48 -26.56
N ASP A 38 -10.77 17.28 -25.79
CA ASP A 38 -9.60 18.06 -26.21
C ASP A 38 -8.29 17.47 -25.68
N GLU A 39 -7.17 17.85 -26.30
CA GLU A 39 -5.85 17.37 -25.89
C GLU A 39 -5.40 17.94 -24.54
N ALA A 40 -5.85 19.14 -24.15
CA ALA A 40 -5.39 19.81 -22.94
C ALA A 40 -5.76 19.03 -21.67
N GLY A 41 -6.98 18.48 -21.62
CA GLY A 41 -7.40 17.63 -20.50
C GLY A 41 -6.53 16.37 -20.36
N TRP A 42 -6.18 15.73 -21.49
CA TRP A 42 -5.34 14.54 -21.50
C TRP A 42 -3.86 14.82 -21.27
N GLU A 43 -3.35 15.99 -21.67
CA GLU A 43 -2.00 16.43 -21.34
C GLU A 43 -1.79 16.51 -19.83
N LYS A 44 -2.77 17.01 -19.07
CA LYS A 44 -2.71 17.00 -17.59
C LYS A 44 -2.57 15.57 -17.06
N VAL A 45 -3.45 14.67 -17.49
CA VAL A 45 -3.47 13.26 -17.04
C VAL A 45 -2.13 12.56 -17.33
N PHE A 46 -1.68 12.57 -18.59
CA PHE A 46 -0.48 11.86 -18.99
C PHE A 46 0.81 12.52 -18.48
N SER A 47 0.85 13.85 -18.34
CA SER A 47 2.02 14.54 -17.75
C SER A 47 2.17 14.22 -16.28
N THR A 48 1.09 14.25 -15.50
CA THR A 48 1.12 13.81 -14.09
C THR A 48 1.53 12.34 -14.00
N ALA A 49 0.88 11.43 -14.73
CA ALA A 49 1.23 10.01 -14.69
C ALA A 49 2.73 9.76 -15.00
N LYS A 50 3.26 10.45 -16.03
CA LYS A 50 4.67 10.35 -16.43
C LYS A 50 5.63 10.95 -15.40
N ALA A 51 5.24 12.04 -14.74
CA ALA A 51 6.03 12.65 -13.66
C ALA A 51 6.19 11.68 -12.48
N TRP A 52 5.16 10.86 -12.20
CA TRP A 52 5.20 9.77 -11.23
C TRP A 52 5.86 8.48 -11.76
N GLY A 53 6.46 8.52 -12.96
CA GLY A 53 7.24 7.43 -13.54
C GLY A 53 6.44 6.34 -14.27
N LEU A 54 5.12 6.49 -14.37
CA LEU A 54 4.25 5.59 -15.12
C LEU A 54 4.49 5.71 -16.63
N ASN A 55 4.18 4.64 -17.36
CA ASN A 55 4.23 4.59 -18.82
C ASN A 55 3.02 3.89 -19.45
N HIS A 56 2.05 3.46 -18.63
CA HIS A 56 0.90 2.69 -19.06
C HIS A 56 -0.39 3.18 -18.40
N LEU A 57 -1.46 3.31 -19.17
CA LEU A 57 -2.80 3.63 -18.66
C LEU A 57 -3.76 2.53 -19.12
N ARG A 58 -4.53 1.99 -18.19
CA ARG A 58 -5.66 1.11 -18.48
C ARG A 58 -6.96 1.89 -18.31
N PHE A 59 -7.79 1.91 -19.35
CA PHE A 59 -9.12 2.53 -19.32
C PHE A 59 -10.15 1.51 -18.84
N HIS A 60 -10.55 1.61 -17.57
CA HIS A 60 -11.40 0.61 -16.93
C HIS A 60 -12.79 0.61 -17.53
N SER A 61 -13.15 -0.48 -18.21
CA SER A 61 -14.44 -0.70 -18.87
C SER A 61 -14.86 0.45 -19.81
N TYR A 62 -13.94 1.07 -20.55
CA TYR A 62 -14.29 2.03 -21.60
C TYR A 62 -13.16 2.33 -22.60
N CYS A 63 -13.52 2.99 -23.72
CA CYS A 63 -12.58 3.54 -24.70
C CYS A 63 -12.55 5.07 -24.61
N PRO A 64 -11.37 5.72 -24.48
CA PRO A 64 -11.28 7.17 -24.37
C PRO A 64 -11.50 7.87 -25.72
N PRO A 65 -11.75 9.19 -25.73
CA PRO A 65 -11.82 9.97 -26.97
C PRO A 65 -10.48 10.01 -27.73
N GLU A 66 -10.53 10.30 -29.04
CA GLU A 66 -9.33 10.41 -29.91
C GLU A 66 -8.23 11.31 -29.33
N ALA A 67 -8.61 12.37 -28.61
CA ALA A 67 -7.67 13.28 -27.96
C ALA A 67 -6.71 12.58 -26.99
N ALA A 68 -7.19 11.56 -26.25
CA ALA A 68 -6.36 10.77 -25.36
C ALA A 68 -5.26 10.03 -26.12
N PHE A 69 -5.64 9.38 -27.24
CA PHE A 69 -4.70 8.67 -28.09
C PHE A 69 -3.67 9.61 -28.71
N LYS A 70 -4.09 10.78 -29.21
CA LYS A 70 -3.16 11.79 -29.78
C LYS A 70 -2.10 12.24 -28.78
N VAL A 71 -2.50 12.49 -27.53
CA VAL A 71 -1.57 12.89 -26.47
C VAL A 71 -0.67 11.71 -26.08
N ALA A 72 -1.22 10.52 -25.89
CA ALA A 72 -0.47 9.32 -25.56
C ALA A 72 0.57 8.96 -26.64
N ASP A 73 0.21 9.08 -27.92
CA ASP A 73 1.12 8.90 -29.05
C ASP A 73 2.32 9.86 -28.96
N ARG A 74 2.06 11.16 -28.75
CA ARG A 74 3.08 12.20 -28.65
C ARG A 74 3.98 12.01 -27.43
N MET A 75 3.42 11.56 -26.31
CA MET A 75 4.13 11.41 -25.05
C MET A 75 4.82 10.05 -24.87
N GLY A 76 4.53 9.08 -25.72
CA GLY A 76 5.06 7.72 -25.63
C GLY A 76 4.47 6.94 -24.45
N PHE A 77 3.14 6.87 -24.38
CA PHE A 77 2.39 6.14 -23.36
C PHE A 77 1.70 4.90 -23.96
N TYR A 78 1.70 3.78 -23.24
CA TYR A 78 1.03 2.55 -23.65
C TYR A 78 -0.40 2.55 -23.12
N LEU A 79 -1.38 2.27 -23.98
CA LEU A 79 -2.79 2.25 -23.62
C LEU A 79 -3.34 0.82 -23.70
N GLN A 80 -4.00 0.41 -22.62
CA GLN A 80 -4.97 -0.69 -22.63
C GLN A 80 -6.38 -0.11 -22.66
N VAL A 81 -7.10 -0.39 -23.73
CA VAL A 81 -8.52 -0.07 -23.88
C VAL A 81 -9.37 -1.24 -23.40
N GLU A 82 -10.53 -0.98 -22.83
CA GLU A 82 -11.50 -2.03 -22.54
C GLU A 82 -12.81 -1.75 -23.25
N LEU A 83 -13.50 -2.80 -23.68
CA LEU A 83 -14.90 -2.64 -24.06
C LEU A 83 -15.72 -2.23 -22.83
N PRO A 84 -16.86 -1.53 -23.03
CA PRO A 84 -17.72 -1.07 -21.93
C PRO A 84 -18.51 -2.23 -21.31
N ASN A 85 -17.79 -3.10 -20.62
CA ASN A 85 -18.28 -4.38 -20.12
C ASN A 85 -17.67 -4.72 -18.77
N TRP A 86 -18.51 -4.69 -17.74
CA TRP A 86 -18.28 -5.28 -16.43
C TRP A 86 -19.55 -6.06 -16.09
N SER A 87 -19.50 -7.39 -16.16
CA SER A 87 -20.71 -8.20 -16.19
C SER A 87 -20.50 -9.57 -15.56
N LEU A 88 -21.46 -9.96 -14.72
CA LEU A 88 -21.56 -11.29 -14.12
C LEU A 88 -22.45 -12.24 -14.95
N THR A 89 -22.90 -11.79 -16.12
CA THR A 89 -23.86 -12.50 -16.97
C THR A 89 -23.50 -12.43 -18.45
N VAL A 90 -22.21 -12.39 -18.77
CA VAL A 90 -21.71 -12.44 -20.15
C VAL A 90 -22.32 -13.62 -20.90
N GLY A 91 -22.61 -13.44 -22.19
CA GLY A 91 -23.18 -14.48 -23.05
C GLY A 91 -24.72 -14.57 -22.98
N LYS A 92 -25.36 -14.10 -21.90
CA LYS A 92 -26.82 -14.29 -21.72
C LYS A 92 -27.69 -13.39 -22.61
N ASP A 93 -27.32 -12.13 -22.79
CA ASP A 93 -28.11 -11.19 -23.60
C ASP A 93 -27.51 -11.00 -25.02
N THR A 94 -28.24 -11.50 -26.01
CA THR A 94 -27.83 -11.40 -27.42
C THR A 94 -27.74 -9.96 -27.95
N ALA A 95 -28.49 -9.01 -27.39
CA ALA A 95 -28.42 -7.61 -27.79
C ALA A 95 -27.10 -6.98 -27.29
N THR A 96 -26.77 -7.18 -26.02
CA THR A 96 -25.48 -6.79 -25.44
C THR A 96 -24.32 -7.44 -26.18
N ASN A 97 -24.37 -8.76 -26.43
CA ASN A 97 -23.31 -9.45 -27.16
C ASN A 97 -23.09 -8.83 -28.54
N ARG A 98 -24.16 -8.58 -29.30
CA ARG A 98 -24.08 -7.94 -30.62
C ARG A 98 -23.50 -6.53 -30.55
N PHE A 99 -23.90 -5.76 -29.54
CA PHE A 99 -23.35 -4.43 -29.30
C PHE A 99 -21.84 -4.49 -29.06
N LEU A 100 -21.33 -5.42 -28.26
CA LEU A 100 -19.89 -5.55 -27.99
C LEU A 100 -19.08 -5.84 -29.25
N TYR A 101 -19.54 -6.73 -30.14
CA TYR A 101 -18.88 -6.97 -31.43
C TYR A 101 -18.85 -5.71 -32.29
N GLN A 102 -19.99 -5.02 -32.41
CA GLN A 102 -20.09 -3.78 -33.19
C GLN A 102 -19.24 -2.65 -32.60
N GLU A 103 -19.14 -2.58 -31.28
CA GLU A 103 -18.38 -1.55 -30.59
C GLU A 103 -16.88 -1.77 -30.76
N PHE A 104 -16.42 -3.03 -30.68
CA PHE A 104 -15.05 -3.37 -31.05
C PHE A 104 -14.72 -2.92 -32.49
N ASP A 105 -15.58 -3.27 -33.46
CA ASP A 105 -15.35 -2.89 -34.87
C ASP A 105 -15.24 -1.36 -35.05
N ARG A 106 -16.07 -0.59 -34.33
CA ARG A 106 -16.03 0.88 -34.33
C ARG A 106 -14.77 1.44 -33.70
N ILE A 107 -14.36 0.92 -32.54
CA ILE A 107 -13.14 1.35 -31.85
C ILE A 107 -11.91 1.12 -32.72
N ILE A 108 -11.80 -0.06 -33.34
CA ILE A 108 -10.68 -0.36 -34.23
C ILE A 108 -10.69 0.53 -35.47
N ALA A 109 -11.85 0.74 -36.09
CA ALA A 109 -11.98 1.61 -37.26
C ALA A 109 -11.61 3.07 -36.95
N ALA A 110 -12.02 3.57 -35.77
CA ALA A 110 -11.78 4.96 -35.37
C ALA A 110 -10.34 5.18 -34.86
N TYR A 111 -9.83 4.28 -34.01
CA TYR A 111 -8.65 4.55 -33.19
C TYR A 111 -7.51 3.54 -33.38
N GLY A 112 -7.73 2.42 -34.06
CA GLY A 112 -6.74 1.33 -34.19
C GLY A 112 -5.44 1.71 -34.92
N ASN A 113 -5.35 2.91 -35.51
CA ASN A 113 -4.13 3.42 -36.12
C ASN A 113 -3.19 4.15 -35.14
N HIS A 114 -3.64 4.43 -33.92
CA HIS A 114 -2.83 5.12 -32.92
C HIS A 114 -1.74 4.20 -32.36
N PRO A 115 -0.44 4.56 -32.45
CA PRO A 115 0.64 3.72 -31.95
C PRO A 115 0.61 3.48 -30.43
N SER A 116 0.02 4.37 -29.65
CA SER A 116 -0.21 4.21 -28.21
C SER A 116 -1.27 3.16 -27.88
N PHE A 117 -2.22 2.90 -28.78
CA PHE A 117 -3.17 1.81 -28.63
C PHE A 117 -2.39 0.49 -28.77
N CYS A 118 -2.23 -0.21 -27.64
CA CYS A 118 -1.35 -1.37 -27.52
C CYS A 118 -2.14 -2.64 -27.21
N MET A 119 -3.08 -2.55 -26.27
CA MET A 119 -3.77 -3.70 -25.70
C MET A 119 -5.28 -3.45 -25.66
N LEU A 120 -6.08 -4.49 -25.85
CA LEU A 120 -7.53 -4.43 -25.65
C LEU A 120 -8.01 -5.66 -24.86
N SER A 121 -8.88 -5.46 -23.87
CA SER A 121 -9.62 -6.56 -23.23
C SER A 121 -11.11 -6.47 -23.56
N ALA A 122 -11.82 -7.60 -23.52
CA ALA A 122 -13.27 -7.59 -23.72
C ALA A 122 -14.06 -6.97 -22.54
N GLY A 123 -13.37 -6.57 -21.47
CA GLY A 123 -13.94 -5.95 -20.26
C GLY A 123 -13.14 -6.26 -18.99
N ASN A 124 -13.69 -5.85 -17.85
CA ASN A 124 -13.14 -6.09 -16.51
C ASN A 124 -13.93 -7.17 -15.77
N GLU A 125 -13.24 -8.07 -15.06
CA GLU A 125 -13.83 -9.00 -14.09
C GLU A 125 -15.02 -9.84 -14.63
N LEU A 126 -14.94 -10.23 -15.89
CA LEU A 126 -16.06 -10.84 -16.61
C LEU A 126 -16.36 -12.27 -16.18
N GLN A 127 -17.65 -12.60 -16.14
CA GLN A 127 -18.21 -13.92 -15.82
C GLN A 127 -19.53 -14.16 -16.58
N PRO A 128 -20.00 -15.40 -16.79
CA PRO A 128 -19.30 -16.67 -16.58
C PRO A 128 -18.87 -17.34 -17.90
N ASP A 129 -19.35 -16.85 -19.06
CA ASP A 129 -19.25 -17.58 -20.34
C ASP A 129 -17.91 -17.37 -21.06
N PHE A 130 -16.89 -18.11 -20.64
CA PHE A 130 -15.57 -18.07 -21.26
C PHE A 130 -15.51 -18.73 -22.65
N GLN A 131 -16.49 -19.54 -23.03
CA GLN A 131 -16.57 -20.04 -24.42
C GLN A 131 -16.92 -18.89 -25.36
N PHE A 132 -17.92 -18.07 -24.98
CA PHE A 132 -18.25 -16.86 -25.71
C PHE A 132 -17.07 -15.87 -25.74
N LEU A 133 -16.41 -15.62 -24.60
CA LEU A 133 -15.29 -14.67 -24.53
C LEU A 133 -14.12 -15.10 -25.42
N ASN A 134 -13.71 -16.36 -25.39
CA ASN A 134 -12.67 -16.87 -26.29
C ASN A 134 -13.09 -16.74 -27.76
N ALA A 135 -14.32 -17.12 -28.12
CA ALA A 135 -14.81 -16.95 -29.49
C ALA A 135 -14.78 -15.48 -29.94
N PHE A 136 -15.10 -14.56 -29.02
CA PHE A 136 -15.10 -13.12 -29.27
C PHE A 136 -13.68 -12.57 -29.43
N VAL A 137 -12.74 -12.90 -28.55
CA VAL A 137 -11.33 -12.49 -28.71
C VAL A 137 -10.72 -13.07 -29.99
N GLY A 138 -11.04 -14.33 -30.31
CA GLY A 138 -10.63 -14.93 -31.58
C GLY A 138 -11.20 -14.16 -32.79
N TYR A 139 -12.41 -13.60 -32.70
CA TYR A 139 -12.94 -12.67 -33.70
C TYR A 139 -12.13 -11.37 -33.77
N MET A 140 -11.83 -10.74 -32.62
CA MET A 140 -11.05 -9.51 -32.55
C MET A 140 -9.70 -9.65 -33.28
N LYS A 141 -8.96 -10.71 -32.98
CA LYS A 141 -7.65 -11.03 -33.57
C LYS A 141 -7.71 -11.24 -35.08
N ARG A 142 -8.81 -11.79 -35.61
CA ARG A 142 -9.02 -11.95 -37.07
C ARG A 142 -9.37 -10.66 -37.77
N GLN A 143 -10.08 -9.75 -37.11
CA GLN A 143 -10.39 -8.43 -37.68
C GLN A 143 -9.18 -7.50 -37.66
N ASP A 144 -8.40 -7.53 -36.57
CA ASP A 144 -7.24 -6.67 -36.39
C ASP A 144 -6.16 -7.35 -35.56
N ASN A 145 -5.00 -7.60 -36.16
CA ASN A 145 -3.87 -8.27 -35.50
C ASN A 145 -2.76 -7.30 -35.09
N ARG A 146 -3.04 -5.99 -34.98
CA ARG A 146 -2.02 -4.96 -34.67
C ARG A 146 -1.85 -4.70 -33.18
N HIS A 147 -2.76 -5.23 -32.36
CA HIS A 147 -2.86 -5.07 -30.92
C HIS A 147 -2.80 -6.43 -30.22
N LEU A 148 -2.57 -6.43 -28.91
CA LEU A 148 -2.69 -7.62 -28.06
C LEU A 148 -4.08 -7.67 -27.44
N TYR A 149 -4.66 -8.86 -27.35
CA TYR A 149 -6.03 -9.06 -26.84
C TYR A 149 -6.09 -9.98 -25.63
N ALA A 150 -7.08 -9.74 -24.76
CA ALA A 150 -7.41 -10.65 -23.67
C ALA A 150 -8.93 -10.77 -23.48
N THR A 151 -9.36 -11.94 -23.04
CA THR A 151 -10.76 -12.29 -22.72
C THR A 151 -11.34 -11.40 -21.64
N THR A 152 -10.54 -11.07 -20.64
CA THR A 152 -10.94 -10.20 -19.54
C THR A 152 -9.71 -9.64 -18.85
N THR A 153 -9.85 -8.47 -18.25
CA THR A 153 -8.89 -8.04 -17.24
C THR A 153 -9.35 -8.58 -15.90
N PHE A 154 -8.72 -9.69 -15.51
CA PHE A 154 -9.03 -10.50 -14.33
C PHE A 154 -10.46 -11.09 -14.32
N THR A 155 -10.70 -12.12 -13.49
CA THR A 155 -12.02 -12.72 -13.27
C THR A 155 -12.07 -13.44 -11.92
N PHE A 156 -13.26 -13.48 -11.32
CA PHE A 156 -13.57 -14.32 -10.17
C PHE A 156 -14.31 -15.62 -10.55
N GLU A 157 -14.58 -15.86 -11.84
CA GLU A 157 -15.28 -17.06 -12.30
C GLU A 157 -14.48 -18.32 -11.91
N GLN A 158 -15.17 -19.30 -11.35
CA GLN A 158 -14.53 -20.54 -10.90
C GLN A 158 -14.00 -21.34 -12.09
N GLY A 159 -12.79 -21.88 -11.94
CA GLY A 159 -12.10 -22.60 -13.02
C GLY A 159 -11.35 -21.71 -14.01
N HIS A 160 -11.47 -20.38 -13.87
CA HIS A 160 -10.80 -19.38 -14.69
C HIS A 160 -9.93 -18.45 -13.83
N GLY A 161 -9.18 -17.54 -14.47
CA GLY A 161 -8.43 -16.47 -13.80
C GLY A 161 -7.15 -16.88 -13.06
N THR A 162 -6.82 -18.17 -13.00
CA THR A 162 -5.55 -18.70 -12.46
C THR A 162 -4.50 -19.01 -13.54
N GLN A 163 -4.95 -19.14 -14.78
CA GLN A 163 -4.17 -19.37 -16.00
C GLN A 163 -4.72 -18.50 -17.13
N PRO A 164 -3.91 -18.14 -18.14
CA PRO A 164 -4.40 -17.43 -19.33
C PRO A 164 -5.41 -18.29 -20.10
N GLU A 165 -6.40 -17.63 -20.72
CA GLU A 165 -7.33 -18.28 -21.63
C GLU A 165 -6.66 -18.61 -22.97
N PRO A 166 -7.18 -19.58 -23.75
CA PRO A 166 -6.58 -19.99 -25.02
C PRO A 166 -6.32 -18.87 -26.03
N GLU A 167 -7.16 -17.82 -26.04
CA GLU A 167 -7.07 -16.70 -26.98
C GLU A 167 -6.33 -15.47 -26.41
N ASP A 168 -5.93 -15.50 -25.14
CA ASP A 168 -5.23 -14.39 -24.48
C ASP A 168 -3.79 -14.22 -25.00
N ASP A 169 -3.46 -13.01 -25.45
CA ASP A 169 -2.09 -12.60 -25.80
C ASP A 169 -1.33 -12.05 -24.58
N PHE A 170 -2.02 -11.77 -23.48
CA PHE A 170 -1.48 -11.32 -22.19
C PHE A 170 -2.43 -11.71 -21.05
N PHE A 171 -1.91 -11.80 -19.83
CA PHE A 171 -2.67 -12.26 -18.67
C PHE A 171 -2.58 -11.25 -17.52
N VAL A 172 -3.74 -10.72 -17.12
CA VAL A 172 -3.86 -9.80 -15.99
C VAL A 172 -4.60 -10.52 -14.86
N THR A 173 -3.94 -10.71 -13.72
CA THR A 173 -4.55 -11.42 -12.59
C THR A 173 -4.04 -10.97 -11.22
N GLN A 174 -4.77 -11.34 -10.17
CA GLN A 174 -4.39 -11.12 -8.77
C GLN A 174 -3.66 -12.35 -8.16
N TRP A 175 -3.84 -13.53 -8.75
CA TRP A 175 -3.26 -14.79 -8.30
C TRP A 175 -3.19 -15.81 -9.44
N THR A 176 -2.35 -16.81 -9.26
CA THR A 176 -2.29 -18.01 -10.09
C THR A 176 -2.73 -19.23 -9.28
N ASP A 177 -2.72 -20.40 -9.90
CA ASP A 177 -2.84 -21.69 -9.22
C ASP A 177 -1.75 -21.94 -8.16
N LYS A 178 -0.63 -21.19 -8.22
CA LYS A 178 0.50 -21.26 -7.29
C LYS A 178 0.50 -20.16 -6.23
N GLY A 179 -0.49 -19.26 -6.22
CA GLY A 179 -0.70 -18.30 -5.14
C GLY A 179 -0.81 -16.85 -5.58
N TRP A 180 -0.77 -15.94 -4.60
CA TRP A 180 -0.91 -14.49 -4.82
C TRP A 180 0.26 -13.90 -5.62
N ILE A 181 -0.08 -12.93 -6.49
CA ILE A 181 0.92 -12.16 -7.25
C ILE A 181 0.87 -10.66 -6.95
N ARG A 182 0.36 -10.31 -5.75
CA ARG A 182 0.24 -8.96 -5.18
C ARG A 182 0.22 -9.00 -3.65
N GLY A 183 0.53 -7.87 -3.03
CA GLY A 183 0.77 -7.68 -1.61
C GLY A 183 -0.45 -7.81 -0.71
N GLN A 184 -1.67 -7.63 -1.22
CA GLN A 184 -2.91 -7.88 -0.45
C GLN A 184 -2.94 -9.27 0.21
N GLY A 185 -2.38 -10.28 -0.47
CA GLY A 185 -2.28 -11.64 0.05
C GLY A 185 -1.12 -11.90 1.02
N VAL A 186 -0.27 -10.89 1.29
CA VAL A 186 1.02 -11.09 1.94
C VAL A 186 1.24 -10.16 3.13
N PHE A 187 1.02 -8.85 2.99
CA PHE A 187 1.56 -7.86 3.93
C PHE A 187 0.93 -7.87 5.32
N ASP A 188 -0.30 -8.35 5.47
CA ASP A 188 -0.93 -8.56 6.79
C ASP A 188 -0.75 -10.00 7.33
N ALA A 189 -0.37 -10.94 6.45
CA ALA A 189 -0.29 -12.37 6.73
C ALA A 189 1.12 -12.83 7.12
N GLU A 190 2.16 -12.13 6.63
CA GLU A 190 3.55 -12.47 6.86
C GLU A 190 4.29 -11.33 7.57
N GLU A 191 5.26 -11.68 8.42
CA GLU A 191 6.18 -10.69 8.98
C GLU A 191 6.95 -9.95 7.86
N PRO A 192 7.28 -8.66 8.05
CA PRO A 192 7.95 -7.85 7.03
C PRO A 192 9.25 -8.49 6.55
N ASN A 193 9.30 -8.78 5.25
CA ASN A 193 10.44 -9.37 4.59
C ASN A 193 10.58 -8.78 3.18
N PHE A 194 11.81 -8.48 2.78
CA PHE A 194 12.11 -7.74 1.55
C PHE A 194 12.87 -8.61 0.53
N ASN A 195 13.11 -9.88 0.90
CA ASN A 195 13.76 -10.90 0.08
C ASN A 195 12.81 -11.59 -0.91
N LYS A 196 11.49 -11.55 -0.68
CA LYS A 196 10.50 -12.24 -1.50
C LYS A 196 10.10 -11.47 -2.74
N ASP A 197 9.56 -12.21 -3.70
CA ASP A 197 8.89 -11.74 -4.91
C ASP A 197 7.90 -12.83 -5.37
N TYR A 198 7.39 -12.74 -6.59
CA TYR A 198 6.33 -13.62 -7.10
C TYR A 198 6.83 -14.68 -8.08
N ARG A 199 8.14 -15.00 -8.11
CA ARG A 199 8.72 -15.99 -9.04
C ARG A 199 8.03 -17.35 -8.97
N GLN A 200 7.75 -17.84 -7.76
CA GLN A 200 7.11 -19.14 -7.54
C GLN A 200 5.65 -19.12 -8.01
N ALA A 201 4.90 -18.06 -7.65
CA ALA A 201 3.51 -17.91 -8.05
C ALA A 201 3.37 -17.72 -9.57
N ALA A 202 4.29 -17.01 -10.22
CA ALA A 202 4.27 -16.76 -11.67
C ALA A 202 4.78 -17.93 -12.52
N GLU A 203 5.27 -19.02 -11.92
CA GLU A 203 5.90 -20.11 -12.64
C GLU A 203 4.90 -20.85 -13.54
N GLY A 204 5.21 -20.96 -14.82
CA GLY A 204 4.42 -21.73 -15.79
C GLY A 204 3.58 -20.86 -16.72
N ILE A 205 3.35 -19.59 -16.39
CA ILE A 205 2.67 -18.63 -17.26
C ILE A 205 3.53 -18.36 -18.50
N LYS A 206 2.94 -18.46 -19.69
CA LYS A 206 3.64 -18.37 -21.00
C LYS A 206 3.29 -17.14 -21.84
N VAL A 207 2.40 -16.29 -21.33
CA VAL A 207 2.05 -14.99 -21.92
C VAL A 207 2.51 -13.87 -20.97
N PRO A 208 2.65 -12.62 -21.44
CA PRO A 208 2.92 -11.47 -20.59
C PRO A 208 2.04 -11.40 -19.35
N LEU A 209 2.65 -11.58 -18.18
CA LEU A 209 1.94 -11.54 -16.90
C LEU A 209 1.95 -10.11 -16.32
N ILE A 210 0.78 -9.61 -15.96
CA ILE A 210 0.58 -8.28 -15.38
C ILE A 210 -0.19 -8.45 -14.06
N SER A 211 0.33 -7.86 -12.97
CA SER A 211 -0.37 -7.90 -11.69
C SER A 211 -1.55 -6.93 -11.68
N HIS A 212 -2.74 -7.45 -11.36
CA HIS A 212 -4.02 -6.73 -11.40
C HIS A 212 -4.25 -5.86 -10.16
N GLU A 213 -4.48 -4.57 -10.41
CA GLU A 213 -4.96 -3.58 -9.43
C GLU A 213 -4.24 -3.66 -8.09
N ILE A 214 -2.91 -3.52 -8.11
CA ILE A 214 -2.10 -3.44 -6.88
C ILE A 214 -2.32 -2.10 -6.18
N GLY A 215 -1.97 -2.01 -4.90
CA GLY A 215 -2.05 -0.73 -4.17
C GLY A 215 -3.45 -0.35 -3.68
N GLN A 216 -4.27 -1.32 -3.28
CA GLN A 216 -5.64 -1.09 -2.80
C GLN A 216 -5.69 -0.63 -1.34
N TYR A 217 -4.88 0.38 -1.00
CA TYR A 217 -4.70 0.90 0.36
C TYR A 217 -5.41 2.23 0.51
N SER A 218 -6.46 2.28 1.32
CA SER A 218 -7.24 3.51 1.48
C SER A 218 -6.40 4.60 2.15
N VAL A 219 -6.52 5.81 1.61
CA VAL A 219 -5.98 7.07 2.08
C VAL A 219 -7.14 7.88 2.64
N TYR A 220 -6.94 8.49 3.80
CA TYR A 220 -7.98 9.28 4.44
C TYR A 220 -8.34 10.49 3.54
N PRO A 221 -9.62 10.88 3.45
CA PRO A 221 -10.03 11.87 2.45
C PRO A 221 -9.43 13.25 2.69
N ASP A 222 -9.11 13.94 1.60
CA ASP A 222 -8.68 15.33 1.60
C ASP A 222 -9.90 16.26 1.62
N MET A 223 -10.12 16.95 2.75
CA MET A 223 -11.25 17.87 2.90
C MET A 223 -11.05 19.16 2.09
N GLU A 224 -9.82 19.52 1.73
CA GLU A 224 -9.55 20.70 0.89
C GLU A 224 -10.08 20.51 -0.54
N GLU A 225 -10.14 19.26 -1.01
CA GLU A 225 -10.63 18.90 -2.34
C GLU A 225 -12.09 19.31 -2.56
N ILE A 226 -12.91 19.41 -1.51
CA ILE A 226 -14.34 19.75 -1.61
C ILE A 226 -14.55 21.06 -2.39
N GLY A 227 -13.66 22.04 -2.22
CA GLY A 227 -13.73 23.33 -2.91
C GLY A 227 -13.50 23.28 -4.42
N ASN A 228 -12.86 22.21 -4.92
CA ASN A 228 -12.51 22.06 -6.34
C ASN A 228 -13.68 21.56 -7.19
N TYR A 229 -14.73 21.02 -6.56
CA TYR A 229 -15.93 20.55 -7.25
C TYR A 229 -16.86 21.72 -7.61
N THR A 230 -16.46 22.51 -8.60
CA THR A 230 -17.20 23.69 -9.07
C THR A 230 -18.06 23.44 -10.32
N GLY A 231 -18.07 22.20 -10.81
CA GLY A 231 -18.70 21.82 -12.09
C GLY A 231 -19.92 20.93 -11.92
N THR A 232 -20.01 19.89 -12.76
CA THR A 232 -21.19 19.01 -12.85
C THR A 232 -21.40 18.13 -11.62
N LEU A 233 -20.34 17.55 -11.04
CA LEU A 233 -20.46 16.63 -9.92
C LEU A 233 -20.33 17.34 -8.56
N GLU A 234 -21.10 16.88 -7.58
CA GLU A 234 -21.03 17.34 -6.18
C GLU A 234 -20.45 16.23 -5.27
N PRO A 235 -19.45 16.52 -4.41
CA PRO A 235 -18.77 15.51 -3.59
C PRO A 235 -19.53 15.24 -2.28
N LEU A 236 -20.75 14.71 -2.39
CA LEU A 236 -21.63 14.47 -1.23
C LEU A 236 -20.99 13.55 -0.18
N ASN A 237 -20.17 12.60 -0.62
CA ASN A 237 -19.39 11.73 0.25
C ASN A 237 -18.40 12.52 1.12
N LEU A 238 -17.56 13.36 0.52
CA LEU A 238 -16.58 14.18 1.25
C LEU A 238 -17.27 15.16 2.21
N LYS A 239 -18.38 15.79 1.77
CA LYS A 239 -19.19 16.67 2.62
C LYS A 239 -19.80 15.93 3.82
N ALA A 240 -20.26 14.70 3.63
CA ALA A 240 -20.79 13.87 4.71
C ALA A 240 -19.71 13.52 5.74
N ILE A 241 -18.50 13.17 5.27
CA ILE A 241 -17.35 12.88 6.13
C ILE A 241 -16.93 14.12 6.92
N GLN A 242 -16.81 15.28 6.26
CA GLN A 242 -16.49 16.56 6.90
C GLN A 242 -17.48 16.87 8.03
N LYS A 243 -18.77 16.74 7.76
CA LYS A 243 -19.83 17.01 8.75
C LYS A 243 -19.77 16.05 9.94
N ASP A 244 -19.45 14.77 9.71
CA ASP A 244 -19.30 13.80 10.79
C ASP A 244 -18.07 14.09 11.66
N LEU A 245 -16.95 14.50 11.06
CA LEU A 245 -15.76 14.98 11.76
C LEU A 245 -16.07 16.20 12.63
N GLU A 246 -16.78 17.20 12.09
CA GLU A 246 -17.21 18.38 12.84
C GLU A 246 -18.09 18.01 14.03
N LYS A 247 -19.09 17.15 13.81
CA LYS A 247 -19.99 16.67 14.86
C LYS A 247 -19.24 15.96 16.00
N LYS A 248 -18.14 15.29 15.69
CA LYS A 248 -17.31 14.55 16.66
C LYS A 248 -16.13 15.37 17.21
N GLY A 249 -15.98 16.63 16.82
CA GLY A 249 -14.87 17.49 17.25
C GLY A 249 -13.52 17.06 16.69
N LEU A 250 -13.50 16.32 15.58
CA LEU A 250 -12.31 15.77 14.94
C LEU A 250 -11.87 16.52 13.69
N ALA A 251 -12.57 17.59 13.29
CA ALA A 251 -12.24 18.37 12.08
C ALA A 251 -10.77 18.82 12.04
N GLY A 252 -10.20 19.24 13.17
CA GLY A 252 -8.79 19.64 13.27
C GLY A 252 -7.77 18.51 13.12
N LYS A 253 -8.20 17.24 13.01
CA LYS A 253 -7.33 16.08 12.79
C LYS A 253 -7.33 15.58 11.34
N ALA A 254 -8.24 16.05 10.49
CA ALA A 254 -8.42 15.54 9.13
C ALA A 254 -7.10 15.51 8.33
N GLU A 255 -6.34 16.61 8.34
CA GLU A 255 -5.06 16.70 7.65
C GLU A 255 -4.03 15.70 8.20
N ARG A 256 -3.99 15.50 9.53
CA ARG A 256 -3.08 14.53 10.15
C ARG A 256 -3.47 13.09 9.82
N TYR A 257 -4.76 12.78 9.73
CA TYR A 257 -5.26 11.48 9.28
C TYR A 257 -4.92 11.23 7.81
N LEU A 258 -5.06 12.23 6.94
CA LEU A 258 -4.61 12.20 5.54
C LEU A 258 -3.11 11.92 5.45
N GLN A 259 -2.29 12.71 6.15
CA GLN A 259 -0.83 12.53 6.13
C GLN A 259 -0.40 11.17 6.70
N ALA A 260 -1.03 10.69 7.77
CA ALA A 260 -0.68 9.41 8.38
C ALA A 260 -1.03 8.22 7.48
N SER A 261 -2.28 8.12 7.05
CA SER A 261 -2.75 7.04 6.19
C SER A 261 -2.08 7.06 4.81
N GLY A 262 -1.89 8.25 4.23
CA GLY A 262 -1.31 8.42 2.90
C GLY A 262 0.17 8.09 2.84
N ARG A 263 0.98 8.54 3.82
CA ARG A 263 2.40 8.15 3.89
C ARG A 263 2.58 6.66 4.15
N PHE A 264 1.68 6.06 4.92
CA PHE A 264 1.66 4.61 5.08
C PHE A 264 1.32 3.89 3.77
N ALA A 265 0.30 4.36 3.03
CA ALA A 265 -0.03 3.82 1.70
C ALA A 265 1.17 3.90 0.74
N VAL A 266 1.91 5.01 0.71
CA VAL A 266 3.13 5.16 -0.10
C VAL A 266 4.16 4.05 0.19
N GLN A 267 4.37 3.69 1.46
CA GLN A 267 5.29 2.59 1.83
C GLN A 267 4.81 1.23 1.30
N LEU A 268 3.50 0.99 1.33
CA LEU A 268 2.91 -0.25 0.82
C LEU A 268 2.95 -0.30 -0.72
N TYR A 269 2.68 0.81 -1.41
CA TYR A 269 2.86 0.93 -2.87
C TYR A 269 4.30 0.64 -3.28
N LYS A 270 5.28 1.18 -2.54
CA LYS A 270 6.69 0.93 -2.78
C LYS A 270 7.01 -0.56 -2.74
N GLU A 271 6.57 -1.27 -1.69
CA GLU A 271 6.84 -2.71 -1.57
C GLU A 271 6.11 -3.54 -2.65
N GLU A 272 4.86 -3.19 -3.01
CA GLU A 272 4.14 -3.83 -4.13
C GLU A 272 4.92 -3.72 -5.44
N ILE A 273 5.34 -2.50 -5.78
CA ILE A 273 6.04 -2.20 -7.04
C ILE A 273 7.42 -2.85 -7.05
N GLU A 274 8.15 -2.80 -5.95
CA GLU A 274 9.46 -3.45 -5.86
C GLU A 274 9.36 -4.96 -6.00
N ARG A 275 8.36 -5.62 -5.39
CA ARG A 275 8.14 -7.06 -5.58
C ARG A 275 7.78 -7.41 -7.02
N ALA A 276 6.97 -6.58 -7.67
CA ALA A 276 6.67 -6.72 -9.09
C ALA A 276 7.95 -6.60 -9.94
N MET A 277 8.78 -5.59 -9.69
CA MET A 277 10.05 -5.34 -10.40
C MET A 277 11.12 -6.39 -10.09
N LYS A 278 11.10 -6.99 -8.90
CA LYS A 278 11.94 -8.13 -8.49
C LYS A 278 11.55 -9.44 -9.19
N THR A 279 10.35 -9.54 -9.77
CA THR A 279 9.81 -10.76 -10.38
C THR A 279 10.14 -10.84 -11.87
N PRO A 280 11.11 -11.66 -12.30
CA PRO A 280 11.56 -11.68 -13.70
C PRO A 280 10.51 -12.17 -14.70
N GLN A 281 9.44 -12.85 -14.27
CA GLN A 281 8.33 -13.30 -15.10
C GLN A 281 7.35 -12.18 -15.45
N PHE A 282 7.32 -11.09 -14.68
CA PHE A 282 6.34 -10.03 -14.91
C PHE A 282 6.69 -9.19 -16.14
N SER A 283 5.63 -8.79 -16.83
CA SER A 283 5.64 -7.76 -17.87
C SER A 283 5.09 -6.43 -17.37
N GLY A 284 4.56 -6.37 -16.14
CA GLY A 284 4.19 -5.13 -15.50
C GLY A 284 3.23 -5.27 -14.34
N TYR A 285 2.69 -4.14 -13.92
CA TYR A 285 1.59 -4.04 -12.98
C TYR A 285 0.61 -2.96 -13.41
N GLN A 286 -0.60 -3.03 -12.87
CA GLN A 286 -1.60 -1.98 -12.94
C GLN A 286 -1.97 -1.61 -11.51
N LEU A 287 -1.72 -0.37 -11.10
CA LEU A 287 -2.25 0.17 -9.85
C LEU A 287 -3.76 0.25 -9.95
N LEU A 288 -4.50 -0.02 -8.86
CA LEU A 288 -5.93 0.31 -8.80
C LEU A 288 -6.17 1.79 -9.12
N GLY A 289 -5.26 2.65 -8.66
CA GLY A 289 -5.26 4.06 -9.02
C GLY A 289 -4.03 4.76 -8.45
N LEU A 290 -3.46 5.69 -9.23
CA LEU A 290 -2.69 6.80 -8.69
C LEU A 290 -3.63 7.93 -8.25
N GLN A 291 -4.76 8.05 -8.96
CA GLN A 291 -5.87 8.97 -8.72
C GLN A 291 -6.91 8.34 -7.78
N ASP A 292 -7.56 9.17 -6.96
CA ASP A 292 -8.72 8.76 -6.17
C ASP A 292 -9.92 8.41 -7.06
N PHE A 293 -10.63 7.33 -6.75
CA PHE A 293 -11.85 6.93 -7.43
C PHE A 293 -13.09 7.24 -6.58
N PRO A 294 -13.99 8.15 -7.02
CA PRO A 294 -15.16 8.51 -6.22
C PRO A 294 -16.27 7.45 -6.24
N GLY A 295 -16.20 6.48 -7.16
CA GLY A 295 -17.20 5.41 -7.31
C GLY A 295 -17.13 4.33 -6.21
N GLN A 296 -17.97 3.30 -6.36
CA GLN A 296 -18.04 2.12 -5.47
C GLN A 296 -18.06 2.46 -3.97
N GLY A 297 -18.80 3.50 -3.57
CA GLY A 297 -18.97 3.85 -2.17
C GLY A 297 -17.82 4.63 -1.54
N THR A 298 -17.03 5.36 -2.36
CA THR A 298 -15.85 6.18 -1.98
C THR A 298 -14.57 5.35 -1.87
N ALA A 299 -13.83 5.30 -2.97
CA ALA A 299 -12.64 4.49 -3.18
C ALA A 299 -11.37 5.36 -3.22
N LEU A 300 -10.93 5.80 -2.05
CA LEU A 300 -9.83 6.77 -1.93
C LEU A 300 -8.49 6.07 -1.76
N VAL A 301 -7.85 5.68 -2.85
CA VAL A 301 -6.51 5.06 -2.85
C VAL A 301 -5.43 5.96 -3.42
N GLY A 302 -5.84 7.08 -4.02
CA GLY A 302 -4.98 7.94 -4.78
C GLY A 302 -3.95 8.67 -3.93
N LEU A 303 -2.76 8.80 -4.50
CA LEU A 303 -1.73 9.75 -4.05
C LEU A 303 -1.95 11.13 -4.69
N VAL A 304 -2.71 11.17 -5.79
CA VAL A 304 -3.33 12.37 -6.35
C VAL A 304 -4.84 12.29 -6.20
N ASN A 305 -5.49 13.45 -6.06
CA ASN A 305 -6.94 13.56 -5.87
C ASN A 305 -7.72 13.31 -7.19
N ALA A 306 -9.05 13.45 -7.19
CA ALA A 306 -9.87 13.22 -8.38
C ALA A 306 -9.59 14.21 -9.54
N PHE A 307 -8.79 15.25 -9.32
CA PHE A 307 -8.39 16.25 -10.31
C PHE A 307 -6.94 16.07 -10.79
N TRP A 308 -6.28 14.95 -10.45
CA TRP A 308 -4.85 14.70 -10.73
C TRP A 308 -3.89 15.67 -10.03
N GLU A 309 -4.29 16.21 -8.88
CA GLU A 309 -3.45 17.10 -8.07
C GLU A 309 -2.86 16.35 -6.87
N SER A 310 -1.61 16.64 -6.52
CA SER A 310 -0.92 15.97 -5.42
C SER A 310 -1.61 16.24 -4.07
N LYS A 311 -1.85 15.16 -3.31
CA LYS A 311 -2.32 15.21 -1.92
C LYS A 311 -1.19 15.51 -0.91
N LYS A 312 0.01 15.86 -1.40
CA LYS A 312 1.20 16.22 -0.60
C LYS A 312 1.61 15.13 0.41
N LEU A 313 1.39 13.87 0.04
CA LEU A 313 1.73 12.69 0.85
C LEU A 313 3.19 12.25 0.62
N THR A 314 3.64 12.42 -0.63
CA THR A 314 4.99 12.21 -1.12
C THR A 314 5.18 13.10 -2.36
N ASP A 315 6.33 12.99 -3.01
CA ASP A 315 6.61 13.67 -4.27
C ASP A 315 7.00 12.69 -5.38
N GLU A 316 6.93 13.19 -6.61
CA GLU A 316 7.25 12.47 -7.84
C GLU A 316 8.68 11.93 -7.85
N ARG A 317 9.64 12.66 -7.28
CA ARG A 317 11.05 12.28 -7.26
C ARG A 317 11.24 11.05 -6.37
N TYR A 318 10.65 11.04 -5.18
CA TYR A 318 10.68 9.90 -4.28
C TYR A 318 9.93 8.70 -4.88
N PHE A 319 8.74 8.89 -5.43
CA PHE A 319 7.97 7.78 -6.02
C PHE A 319 8.72 7.12 -7.20
N ARG A 320 9.42 7.92 -8.01
CA ARG A 320 10.27 7.42 -9.10
C ARG A 320 11.48 6.59 -8.65
N GLN A 321 11.85 6.62 -7.39
CA GLN A 321 12.92 5.74 -6.88
C GLN A 321 12.57 4.25 -7.03
N PHE A 322 11.27 3.91 -6.98
CA PHE A 322 10.77 2.55 -7.18
C PHE A 322 9.88 2.40 -8.42
N CYS A 323 9.37 3.49 -8.99
CA CYS A 323 8.59 3.50 -10.22
C CYS A 323 9.35 4.20 -11.37
N SER A 324 10.31 3.52 -11.99
CA SER A 324 11.16 4.09 -13.05
C SER A 324 11.59 3.02 -14.07
N PRO A 325 12.05 3.38 -15.29
CA PRO A 325 12.64 2.43 -16.23
C PRO A 325 13.86 1.69 -15.68
N VAL A 326 14.58 2.31 -14.74
CA VAL A 326 15.69 1.68 -14.01
C VAL A 326 15.45 1.88 -12.52
N VAL A 327 15.52 0.80 -11.76
CA VAL A 327 15.28 0.78 -10.32
C VAL A 327 16.34 -0.08 -9.63
N PRO A 328 17.16 0.52 -8.75
CA PRO A 328 17.93 -0.25 -7.77
C PRO A 328 16.98 -0.94 -6.78
N LEU A 329 17.20 -2.23 -6.54
CA LEU A 329 16.41 -3.06 -5.66
C LEU A 329 17.32 -3.66 -4.58
N ALA A 330 16.81 -3.78 -3.37
CA ALA A 330 17.49 -4.45 -2.27
C ALA A 330 16.63 -5.62 -1.76
N ARG A 331 17.30 -6.72 -1.43
CA ARG A 331 16.73 -7.89 -0.77
C ARG A 331 17.40 -8.04 0.59
N PHE A 332 16.63 -7.86 1.65
CA PHE A 332 17.05 -8.16 3.03
C PHE A 332 15.92 -8.83 3.83
N GLU A 333 16.29 -9.49 4.92
CA GLU A 333 15.42 -10.47 5.59
C GLU A 333 14.27 -9.84 6.36
N LYS A 334 14.53 -8.74 7.08
CA LYS A 334 13.60 -8.20 8.09
C LYS A 334 13.74 -6.69 8.26
N ALA A 335 12.68 -6.08 8.80
CA ALA A 335 12.63 -4.65 9.10
C ALA A 335 13.44 -4.28 10.35
N THR A 336 13.37 -5.09 11.41
CA THR A 336 13.94 -4.76 12.73
C THR A 336 15.19 -5.59 13.03
N TRP A 337 16.21 -4.93 13.57
CA TRP A 337 17.54 -5.48 13.82
C TRP A 337 18.03 -5.10 15.21
N THR A 338 18.99 -5.86 15.73
CA THR A 338 19.73 -5.52 16.95
C THR A 338 21.18 -5.16 16.67
N THR A 339 21.80 -4.34 17.52
CA THR A 339 23.16 -3.80 17.29
C THR A 339 24.28 -4.84 17.33
N ASN A 340 23.99 -6.08 17.72
CA ASN A 340 24.90 -7.23 17.65
C ASN A 340 24.77 -8.02 16.34
N GLU A 341 23.91 -7.58 15.42
CA GLU A 341 23.75 -8.17 14.10
C GLU A 341 24.58 -7.42 13.04
N THR A 342 24.76 -8.07 11.90
CA THR A 342 25.26 -7.43 10.67
C THR A 342 24.10 -7.29 9.71
N PHE A 343 23.83 -6.08 9.26
CA PHE A 343 22.89 -5.85 8.18
C PHE A 343 23.48 -6.40 6.88
N ALA A 344 22.75 -7.28 6.21
CA ALA A 344 23.13 -7.87 4.92
C ALA A 344 22.00 -7.67 3.91
N ALA A 345 22.35 -7.27 2.69
CA ALA A 345 21.39 -7.14 1.60
C ALA A 345 22.00 -7.54 0.25
N GLN A 346 21.22 -8.26 -0.57
CA GLN A 346 21.54 -8.47 -1.98
C GLN A 346 21.00 -7.30 -2.80
N VAL A 347 21.86 -6.64 -3.56
CA VAL A 347 21.48 -5.55 -4.45
C VAL A 347 21.27 -6.06 -5.87
N GLU A 348 20.18 -5.64 -6.50
CA GLU A 348 19.80 -5.95 -7.87
C GLU A 348 19.45 -4.67 -8.63
N ILE A 349 19.63 -4.66 -9.95
CA ILE A 349 19.22 -3.56 -10.82
C ILE A 349 18.18 -4.09 -11.79
N ALA A 350 16.94 -3.62 -11.68
CA ALA A 350 15.92 -3.80 -12.71
C ALA A 350 16.16 -2.75 -13.80
N ASN A 351 16.54 -3.19 -15.00
CA ASN A 351 16.78 -2.31 -16.14
C ASN A 351 15.81 -2.62 -17.28
N TYR A 352 14.76 -1.81 -17.39
CA TYR A 352 13.82 -1.78 -18.52
C TYR A 352 13.98 -0.49 -19.35
N TYR A 353 15.16 0.12 -19.28
CA TYR A 353 15.54 1.22 -20.16
C TYR A 353 15.92 0.70 -21.56
N LYS A 354 16.12 1.63 -22.50
CA LYS A 354 16.36 1.31 -23.92
C LYS A 354 17.73 0.64 -24.20
N GLU A 355 18.65 0.65 -23.25
CA GLU A 355 20.03 0.18 -23.42
C GLU A 355 20.61 -0.45 -22.15
N ASP A 356 21.70 -1.22 -22.33
CA ASP A 356 22.47 -1.77 -21.21
C ASP A 356 23.16 -0.65 -20.45
N ILE A 357 23.20 -0.75 -19.12
CA ILE A 357 24.03 0.12 -18.29
C ILE A 357 25.37 -0.57 -18.11
N ARG A 358 26.45 0.02 -18.63
CA ARG A 358 27.79 -0.60 -18.69
C ARG A 358 28.82 0.19 -17.91
N GLY A 359 29.68 -0.53 -17.20
CA GLY A 359 30.84 0.06 -16.52
C GLY A 359 30.47 1.00 -15.37
N LYS A 360 29.23 0.93 -14.88
CA LYS A 360 28.76 1.72 -13.74
C LYS A 360 28.87 0.92 -12.46
N HIS A 361 29.33 1.59 -11.42
CA HIS A 361 29.35 1.05 -10.09
C HIS A 361 28.03 1.33 -9.36
N ILE A 362 27.75 0.48 -8.38
CA ILE A 362 26.65 0.70 -7.44
C ILE A 362 27.22 1.19 -6.13
N LEU A 363 26.77 2.38 -5.72
CA LEU A 363 27.15 3.01 -4.47
C LEU A 363 26.06 2.73 -3.43
N TRP A 364 26.46 2.41 -2.22
CA TRP A 364 25.52 2.25 -1.12
C TRP A 364 26.00 2.96 0.14
N GLN A 365 25.03 3.44 0.92
CA GLN A 365 25.24 4.09 2.21
C GLN A 365 24.16 3.63 3.17
N LEU A 366 24.54 3.43 4.43
CA LEU A 366 23.63 3.18 5.54
C LEU A 366 23.85 4.28 6.58
N THR A 367 22.88 5.18 6.71
CA THR A 367 22.99 6.36 7.58
C THR A 367 21.79 6.50 8.50
N ASP A 368 21.94 7.16 9.64
CA ASP A 368 20.78 7.62 10.40
C ASP A 368 20.19 8.94 9.85
N LYS A 369 19.12 9.43 10.48
CA LYS A 369 18.47 10.71 10.11
C LYS A 369 19.34 11.96 10.29
N THR A 370 20.43 11.87 11.07
CA THR A 370 21.38 12.97 11.26
C THR A 370 22.48 12.98 10.21
N GLY A 371 22.54 11.94 9.36
CA GLY A 371 23.61 11.70 8.40
C GLY A 371 24.80 10.96 9.00
N TYR A 372 24.69 10.41 10.21
CA TYR A 372 25.75 9.58 10.78
C TYR A 372 25.89 8.28 9.99
N GLU A 373 27.08 8.07 9.42
CA GLU A 373 27.39 6.91 8.57
C GLU A 373 27.68 5.67 9.41
N VAL A 374 26.82 4.65 9.29
CA VAL A 374 27.03 3.33 9.90
C VAL A 374 27.91 2.49 8.97
N GLY A 375 27.63 2.53 7.68
CA GLY A 375 28.40 1.87 6.64
C GLY A 375 28.23 2.52 5.28
N ARG A 376 29.19 2.27 4.39
CA ARG A 376 29.12 2.61 2.98
C ARG A 376 29.98 1.66 2.18
N GLY A 377 29.74 1.61 0.88
CA GLY A 377 30.62 0.89 -0.01
C GLY A 377 30.29 1.14 -1.47
N LYS A 378 31.07 0.45 -2.30
CA LYS A 378 31.01 0.49 -3.75
C LYS A 378 31.09 -0.96 -4.24
N LEU A 379 30.06 -1.40 -4.95
CA LEU A 379 30.08 -2.69 -5.64
C LEU A 379 30.83 -2.56 -6.98
N ASP A 380 31.32 -3.67 -7.49
CA ASP A 380 32.09 -3.70 -8.73
C ASP A 380 31.28 -3.17 -9.93
N ALA A 381 32.00 -2.61 -10.90
CA ALA A 381 31.38 -2.11 -12.11
C ALA A 381 30.77 -3.28 -12.89
N GLY A 382 29.48 -3.19 -13.17
CA GLY A 382 28.72 -4.24 -13.82
C GLY A 382 28.28 -3.88 -15.24
N THR A 383 27.66 -4.87 -15.89
CA THR A 383 26.76 -4.64 -17.01
C THR A 383 25.36 -5.07 -16.60
N PHE A 384 24.46 -4.10 -16.43
CA PHE A 384 23.06 -4.35 -16.12
C PHE A 384 22.27 -4.36 -17.43
N LYS A 385 21.97 -5.58 -17.91
CA LYS A 385 21.39 -5.78 -19.23
C LYS A 385 19.97 -5.23 -19.32
N LYS A 386 19.62 -4.58 -20.42
CA LYS A 386 18.24 -4.14 -20.67
C LYS A 386 17.28 -5.33 -20.68
N GLY A 387 16.04 -5.10 -20.26
CA GLY A 387 14.98 -6.11 -20.17
C GLY A 387 15.17 -7.13 -19.04
N THR A 388 16.05 -6.89 -18.08
CA THR A 388 16.37 -7.88 -17.03
C THR A 388 16.47 -7.26 -15.64
N VAL A 389 16.41 -8.14 -14.63
CA VAL A 389 16.81 -7.86 -13.26
C VAL A 389 18.16 -8.53 -13.05
N THR A 390 19.21 -7.74 -12.82
CA THR A 390 20.60 -8.23 -12.73
C THR A 390 21.14 -8.03 -11.32
N SER A 391 21.77 -9.05 -10.75
CA SER A 391 22.48 -8.94 -9.47
C SER A 391 23.68 -7.98 -9.59
N ALA A 392 23.78 -7.04 -8.64
CA ALA A 392 24.93 -6.13 -8.51
C ALA A 392 25.95 -6.59 -7.47
N GLY A 393 25.54 -7.44 -6.53
CA GLY A 393 26.38 -7.94 -5.44
C GLY A 393 25.73 -7.79 -4.07
N GLU A 394 26.39 -8.35 -3.06
CA GLU A 394 25.94 -8.32 -1.68
C GLU A 394 26.64 -7.20 -0.90
N ILE A 395 25.91 -6.55 0.00
CA ILE A 395 26.42 -5.50 0.88
C ILE A 395 26.28 -5.94 2.33
N HIS A 396 27.23 -5.53 3.17
CA HIS A 396 27.29 -5.85 4.59
C HIS A 396 27.66 -4.62 5.41
N ALA A 397 26.97 -4.41 6.53
CA ALA A 397 27.30 -3.35 7.49
C ALA A 397 27.08 -3.85 8.92
N GLY A 398 28.14 -3.84 9.73
CA GLY A 398 28.05 -4.08 11.17
C GLY A 398 27.24 -3.00 11.86
N LEU A 399 26.30 -3.39 12.74
CA LEU A 399 25.41 -2.48 13.44
C LEU A 399 25.93 -2.06 14.83
N GLU A 400 27.12 -2.51 15.22
CA GLU A 400 27.71 -2.25 16.53
C GLU A 400 28.04 -0.77 16.79
N LYS A 401 28.11 0.03 15.72
CA LYS A 401 28.32 1.48 15.78
C LYS A 401 27.06 2.24 16.22
N VAL A 402 25.89 1.62 16.11
CA VAL A 402 24.62 2.21 16.55
C VAL A 402 24.54 2.11 18.07
N ARG A 403 24.54 3.26 18.76
CA ARG A 403 24.55 3.31 20.23
C ARG A 403 23.17 3.39 20.87
N ASN A 404 22.24 4.05 20.18
CA ASN A 404 20.87 4.25 20.63
C ASN A 404 19.92 3.65 19.61
N ALA A 405 18.68 3.35 20.02
CA ALA A 405 17.64 2.94 19.10
C ALA A 405 17.50 3.97 17.97
N ALA A 406 17.63 3.53 16.72
CA ALA A 406 17.65 4.41 15.56
C ALA A 406 16.91 3.80 14.36
N GLN A 407 16.32 4.67 13.55
CA GLN A 407 15.98 4.36 12.16
C GLN A 407 17.22 4.66 11.31
N LEU A 408 17.61 3.70 10.48
CA LEU A 408 18.65 3.86 9.47
C LEU A 408 18.03 3.80 8.08
N TYR A 409 18.66 4.49 7.15
CA TYR A 409 18.29 4.53 5.74
C TYR A 409 19.39 3.86 4.93
N LEU A 410 19.06 2.73 4.30
CA LEU A 410 19.87 2.20 3.21
C LEU A 410 19.56 3.02 1.98
N LYS A 411 20.56 3.67 1.40
CA LYS A 411 20.48 4.31 0.08
C LYS A 411 21.37 3.57 -0.91
N VAL A 412 20.83 3.25 -2.08
CA VAL A 412 21.56 2.63 -3.19
C VAL A 412 21.42 3.51 -4.42
N THR A 413 22.53 3.80 -5.10
CA THR A 413 22.58 4.68 -6.27
C THR A 413 23.46 4.07 -7.37
N ILE A 414 23.08 4.29 -8.63
CA ILE A 414 23.93 3.96 -9.79
C ILE A 414 24.81 5.17 -10.09
N GLU A 415 26.14 4.99 -10.09
CA GLU A 415 27.13 6.06 -10.25
C GLU A 415 26.90 6.90 -11.53
N ASP A 416 27.03 8.23 -11.39
CA ASP A 416 26.77 9.26 -12.42
C ASP A 416 25.35 9.22 -13.03
N THR A 417 24.35 8.83 -12.25
CA THR A 417 22.94 8.89 -12.67
C THR A 417 22.05 9.39 -11.54
N ASP A 418 20.82 9.75 -11.86
CA ASP A 418 19.79 10.09 -10.88
C ASP A 418 19.02 8.84 -10.38
N TRP A 419 19.42 7.63 -10.79
CA TRP A 419 18.75 6.39 -10.37
C TRP A 419 19.22 5.98 -8.98
N GLU A 420 18.32 6.13 -8.02
CA GLU A 420 18.52 5.77 -6.63
C GLU A 420 17.28 5.09 -6.08
N ASN A 421 17.47 4.32 -5.01
CA ASN A 421 16.39 3.82 -4.18
C ASN A 421 16.82 3.75 -2.72
N SER A 422 15.86 3.79 -1.81
CA SER A 422 16.11 3.81 -0.38
C SER A 422 15.12 2.98 0.44
N TRP A 423 15.57 2.50 1.60
CA TRP A 423 14.79 1.68 2.52
C TRP A 423 15.09 2.07 3.97
N SER A 424 14.07 2.02 4.81
CA SER A 424 14.21 2.16 6.26
C SER A 424 14.45 0.80 6.91
N ILE A 425 15.38 0.74 7.85
CA ILE A 425 15.50 -0.36 8.83
C ILE A 425 15.55 0.23 10.24
N TRP A 426 15.11 -0.54 11.23
CA TRP A 426 15.08 -0.10 12.62
C TRP A 426 16.05 -0.93 13.44
N VAL A 427 16.98 -0.26 14.11
CA VAL A 427 18.06 -0.90 14.86
C VAL A 427 17.91 -0.57 16.34
N TYR A 428 17.87 -1.62 17.17
CA TYR A 428 17.65 -1.52 18.60
C TYR A 428 18.82 -2.11 19.39
N PRO A 429 19.44 -1.36 20.33
CA PRO A 429 20.41 -1.94 21.24
C PRO A 429 19.78 -3.07 22.07
N PRO A 430 20.48 -4.20 22.29
CA PRO A 430 20.00 -5.24 23.19
C PRO A 430 19.75 -4.70 24.59
N LEU A 431 18.49 -4.79 25.04
CA LEU A 431 18.10 -4.46 26.41
C LEU A 431 18.31 -5.69 27.30
N LYS A 432 19.37 -5.68 28.13
CA LYS A 432 19.68 -6.79 29.04
C LYS A 432 18.63 -6.94 30.14
N GLU A 433 18.27 -5.83 30.80
CA GLU A 433 17.22 -5.77 31.83
C GLU A 433 16.43 -4.46 31.72
N LEU A 434 15.12 -4.53 31.92
CA LEU A 434 14.26 -3.36 31.99
C LEU A 434 14.25 -2.84 33.43
N ASN A 435 14.84 -1.66 33.66
CA ASN A 435 14.66 -0.96 34.92
C ASN A 435 13.27 -0.29 34.95
N ALA A 436 12.32 -0.93 35.64
CA ALA A 436 10.96 -0.41 35.80
C ALA A 436 10.86 0.75 36.81
N GLY A 437 11.88 0.97 37.66
CA GLY A 437 11.79 1.93 38.76
C GLY A 437 10.59 1.65 39.64
N ASP A 438 9.78 2.67 39.90
CA ASP A 438 8.55 2.58 40.71
C ASP A 438 7.30 2.22 39.89
N VAL A 439 7.45 1.88 38.60
CA VAL A 439 6.35 1.54 37.71
C VAL A 439 5.94 0.09 37.90
N VAL A 440 4.65 -0.12 38.21
CA VAL A 440 4.05 -1.46 38.21
C VAL A 440 3.71 -1.86 36.77
N LEU A 441 4.43 -2.83 36.23
CA LEU A 441 4.13 -3.45 34.94
C LEU A 441 3.19 -4.63 35.15
N THR A 442 2.00 -4.62 34.53
CA THR A 442 1.04 -5.73 34.69
C THR A 442 0.14 -5.94 33.48
N GLN A 443 -0.31 -7.17 33.30
CA GLN A 443 -1.37 -7.53 32.35
C GLN A 443 -2.74 -7.69 33.03
N ASP A 444 -2.78 -7.64 34.36
CA ASP A 444 -3.97 -7.89 35.18
C ASP A 444 -4.63 -6.59 35.64
N ILE A 445 -5.89 -6.41 35.26
CA ILE A 445 -6.66 -5.20 35.59
C ILE A 445 -6.89 -5.04 37.10
N SER A 446 -7.02 -6.13 37.86
CA SER A 446 -7.24 -6.06 39.30
C SER A 446 -5.98 -5.58 40.03
N GLN A 447 -4.82 -6.10 39.64
CA GLN A 447 -3.52 -5.62 40.13
C GLN A 447 -3.29 -4.15 39.75
N ALA A 448 -3.63 -3.77 38.52
CA ALA A 448 -3.51 -2.39 38.07
C ALA A 448 -4.37 -1.44 38.91
N LEU A 449 -5.65 -1.76 39.10
CA LEU A 449 -6.57 -0.94 39.90
C LEU A 449 -6.08 -0.81 41.35
N SER A 450 -5.67 -1.91 41.99
CA SER A 450 -5.15 -1.89 43.36
C SER A 450 -3.90 -1.00 43.49
N ALA A 451 -2.97 -1.08 42.53
CA ALA A 451 -1.77 -0.25 42.52
C ALA A 451 -2.09 1.24 42.28
N LEU A 452 -3.04 1.55 41.39
CA LEU A 452 -3.48 2.92 41.11
C LEU A 452 -4.18 3.55 42.34
N GLU A 453 -5.01 2.80 43.05
CA GLU A 453 -5.68 3.24 44.29
C GLU A 453 -4.64 3.56 45.39
N ALA A 454 -3.55 2.81 45.43
CA ALA A 454 -2.40 3.06 46.30
C ALA A 454 -1.51 4.24 45.83
N GLY A 455 -1.86 4.94 44.75
CA GLY A 455 -1.14 6.11 44.25
C GLY A 455 0.08 5.79 43.39
N LYS A 456 0.23 4.55 42.92
CA LYS A 456 1.39 4.13 42.12
C LYS A 456 1.26 4.53 40.64
N LYS A 457 2.38 4.44 39.93
CA LYS A 457 2.45 4.50 38.46
C LYS A 457 2.24 3.09 37.91
N VAL A 458 1.36 2.92 36.95
CA VAL A 458 1.04 1.60 36.36
C VAL A 458 1.14 1.65 34.84
N LEU A 459 1.85 0.68 34.25
CA LEU A 459 1.74 0.36 32.84
C LEU A 459 0.90 -0.92 32.75
N LEU A 460 -0.34 -0.76 32.27
CA LEU A 460 -1.26 -1.86 32.04
C LEU A 460 -1.18 -2.25 30.57
N SER A 461 -0.73 -3.48 30.29
CA SER A 461 -0.64 -4.04 28.94
C SER A 461 -1.28 -5.44 28.91
N PRO A 462 -2.62 -5.51 28.89
CA PRO A 462 -3.35 -6.77 28.88
C PRO A 462 -3.10 -7.52 27.58
N ARG A 463 -3.31 -8.84 27.60
CA ARG A 463 -3.32 -9.62 26.37
C ARG A 463 -4.50 -9.19 25.47
N PRO A 464 -4.34 -9.13 24.14
CA PRO A 464 -5.39 -8.70 23.22
C PRO A 464 -6.68 -9.51 23.33
N ASP A 465 -6.60 -10.80 23.66
CA ASP A 465 -7.77 -11.68 23.86
C ASP A 465 -8.64 -11.32 25.08
N LYS A 466 -8.18 -10.40 25.92
CA LYS A 466 -8.92 -9.88 27.09
C LYS A 466 -9.60 -8.54 26.82
N LEU A 467 -9.35 -7.95 25.66
CA LEU A 467 -9.78 -6.59 25.33
C LEU A 467 -10.93 -6.59 24.29
N GLU A 468 -11.88 -5.71 24.52
CA GLU A 468 -12.91 -5.32 23.55
C GLU A 468 -12.37 -4.16 22.70
N GLY A 469 -12.54 -4.27 21.38
CA GLY A 469 -12.01 -3.29 20.42
C GLY A 469 -11.89 -3.89 19.03
N LEU A 470 -11.43 -3.07 18.08
CA LEU A 470 -11.21 -3.51 16.71
C LEU A 470 -9.99 -4.44 16.62
N GLU A 471 -10.02 -5.34 15.65
CA GLU A 471 -8.88 -6.20 15.31
C GLU A 471 -7.65 -5.34 14.99
N GLY A 472 -6.50 -5.66 15.58
CA GLY A 472 -5.22 -5.06 15.21
C GLY A 472 -4.74 -5.60 13.86
N LYS A 473 -4.82 -4.76 12.82
CA LYS A 473 -4.34 -5.08 11.47
C LYS A 473 -3.24 -4.12 11.03
N PHE A 474 -2.25 -4.66 10.33
CA PHE A 474 -1.19 -3.83 9.78
C PHE A 474 -1.68 -3.07 8.55
N LEU A 475 -2.35 -3.77 7.62
CA LEU A 475 -2.91 -3.12 6.43
C LEU A 475 -4.04 -2.15 6.77
N PRO A 476 -4.15 -1.01 6.06
CA PRO A 476 -5.27 -0.10 6.20
C PRO A 476 -6.54 -0.70 5.59
N VAL A 477 -7.67 0.00 5.75
CA VAL A 477 -8.92 -0.22 5.00
C VAL A 477 -8.60 -0.54 3.54
N PHE A 478 -9.05 -1.70 3.07
CA PHE A 478 -9.06 -2.12 1.68
C PHE A 478 -9.96 -1.18 0.88
N TRP A 479 -9.35 -0.53 -0.11
CA TRP A 479 -9.77 0.61 -0.95
C TRP A 479 -11.21 1.17 -0.92
N SER A 480 -12.27 0.36 -0.73
CA SER A 480 -13.63 0.84 -0.46
C SER A 480 -14.22 0.26 0.84
N PRO A 481 -14.40 1.08 1.89
CA PRO A 481 -15.00 0.65 3.16
C PRO A 481 -16.47 0.26 3.05
N VAL A 482 -17.19 0.81 2.07
CA VAL A 482 -18.62 0.57 1.89
C VAL A 482 -18.87 -0.69 1.06
N HIS A 483 -18.04 -0.93 0.05
CA HIS A 483 -18.21 -2.08 -0.85
C HIS A 483 -17.73 -3.39 -0.22
N PHE A 484 -16.72 -3.37 0.66
CA PHE A 484 -16.12 -4.57 1.25
C PHE A 484 -16.25 -4.57 2.79
N PRO A 485 -17.37 -4.93 3.40
CA PRO A 485 -17.56 -4.75 4.86
C PRO A 485 -16.63 -5.61 5.74
N LYS A 486 -16.09 -6.72 5.24
CA LYS A 486 -15.22 -7.66 5.98
C LYS A 486 -13.74 -7.39 5.77
N GLN A 487 -13.27 -6.26 6.29
CA GLN A 487 -11.91 -5.77 6.05
C GLN A 487 -11.27 -5.16 7.30
N ALA A 488 -10.08 -4.58 7.14
CA ALA A 488 -9.44 -3.79 8.19
C ALA A 488 -10.35 -2.63 8.63
N GLY A 489 -10.48 -2.44 9.95
CA GLY A 489 -11.32 -1.40 10.51
C GLY A 489 -10.65 -0.04 10.65
N THR A 490 -9.35 0.08 10.33
CA THR A 490 -8.50 1.24 10.62
C THR A 490 -7.56 1.55 9.45
N MET A 491 -6.93 2.72 9.46
CA MET A 491 -6.11 3.25 8.35
C MET A 491 -4.65 3.52 8.77
N GLY A 492 -4.18 2.85 9.83
CA GLY A 492 -2.81 2.98 10.35
C GLY A 492 -2.68 3.88 11.58
N ILE A 493 -1.48 3.92 12.14
CA ILE A 493 -1.12 4.69 13.34
C ILE A 493 -1.00 6.18 13.01
N LEU A 494 -1.41 7.02 13.96
CA LEU A 494 -1.03 8.42 14.05
C LEU A 494 -0.32 8.65 15.40
N CYS A 495 0.91 9.13 15.39
CA CYS A 495 1.60 9.52 16.64
C CYS A 495 2.42 10.78 16.45
N ASP A 496 2.93 11.34 17.55
CA ASP A 496 3.95 12.39 17.52
C ASP A 496 5.31 11.77 17.90
N PRO A 497 6.26 11.63 16.95
CA PRO A 497 7.60 11.13 17.23
C PRO A 497 8.38 11.92 18.29
N LYS A 498 7.97 13.16 18.58
CA LYS A 498 8.58 14.02 19.60
C LYS A 498 7.94 13.85 20.98
N HIS A 499 6.86 13.08 21.10
CA HIS A 499 6.23 12.82 22.38
C HIS A 499 7.25 12.14 23.32
N PRO A 500 7.41 12.57 24.59
CA PRO A 500 8.42 12.01 25.50
C PRO A 500 8.33 10.49 25.67
N ALA A 501 7.11 9.94 25.64
CA ALA A 501 6.84 8.50 25.64
C ALA A 501 7.48 7.71 24.49
N LEU A 502 7.78 8.35 23.35
CA LEU A 502 8.36 7.74 22.17
C LEU A 502 9.82 8.16 21.95
N LEU A 503 10.43 8.92 22.87
CA LEU A 503 11.80 9.44 22.75
C LEU A 503 12.84 8.33 22.49
N HIS A 504 12.65 7.16 23.09
CA HIS A 504 13.55 6.02 22.92
C HIS A 504 13.01 4.99 21.92
N PHE A 505 11.94 5.29 21.18
CA PHE A 505 11.37 4.43 20.15
C PHE A 505 11.39 5.18 18.81
N PRO A 506 12.43 5.01 17.97
CA PRO A 506 12.50 5.70 16.68
C PRO A 506 11.29 5.33 15.81
N THR A 507 10.51 6.35 15.46
CA THR A 507 9.32 6.23 14.61
C THR A 507 9.09 7.54 13.87
N GLU A 508 8.24 7.46 12.84
CA GLU A 508 7.60 8.60 12.21
C GLU A 508 6.15 8.74 12.68
N MET A 509 5.46 9.79 12.22
CA MET A 509 4.08 10.09 12.63
C MET A 509 3.04 9.06 12.15
N HIS A 510 3.44 8.07 11.36
CA HIS A 510 2.58 7.10 10.69
C HIS A 510 3.08 5.65 10.87
N SER A 511 2.25 4.67 10.48
CA SER A 511 2.65 3.26 10.42
C SER A 511 3.81 3.04 9.46
N ASP A 512 4.75 2.18 9.86
CA ASP A 512 5.88 1.70 9.06
C ASP A 512 6.24 0.28 9.58
N TRP A 513 7.17 -0.43 8.94
CA TRP A 513 7.34 -1.89 9.08
C TRP A 513 7.70 -2.36 10.51
N GLN A 514 8.35 -1.54 11.34
CA GLN A 514 8.61 -1.85 12.75
C GLN A 514 7.34 -1.95 13.59
N TRP A 515 6.23 -1.36 13.15
CA TRP A 515 4.96 -1.45 13.86
C TRP A 515 4.24 -2.79 13.64
N TRP A 516 4.68 -3.63 12.70
CA TRP A 516 3.95 -4.83 12.29
C TRP A 516 3.65 -5.76 13.46
N ASN A 517 4.67 -6.20 14.21
CA ASN A 517 4.46 -7.11 15.35
C ASN A 517 3.66 -6.46 16.47
N LEU A 518 3.86 -5.15 16.70
CA LEU A 518 3.13 -4.39 17.71
C LEU A 518 1.63 -4.34 17.40
N VAL A 519 1.26 -4.02 16.15
CA VAL A 519 -0.14 -3.89 15.75
C VAL A 519 -0.82 -5.26 15.62
N LYS A 520 -0.15 -6.27 15.06
CA LYS A 520 -0.70 -7.63 14.91
C LYS A 520 -0.96 -8.34 16.24
N HIS A 521 -0.30 -7.91 17.31
CA HIS A 521 -0.51 -8.40 18.68
C HIS A 521 -1.17 -7.32 19.54
N SER A 522 -2.21 -6.68 19.00
CA SER A 522 -2.96 -5.63 19.70
C SER A 522 -4.48 -5.71 19.46
N LYS A 523 -5.20 -4.93 20.26
CA LYS A 523 -6.54 -4.45 19.95
C LYS A 523 -6.51 -2.95 19.74
N VAL A 524 -7.42 -2.40 18.94
CA VAL A 524 -7.60 -0.94 18.85
C VAL A 524 -8.80 -0.53 19.70
N LEU A 525 -8.56 0.33 20.69
CA LEU A 525 -9.55 0.74 21.67
C LEU A 525 -10.42 1.87 21.10
N VAL A 526 -11.74 1.77 21.28
CA VAL A 526 -12.70 2.82 20.92
C VAL A 526 -12.89 3.75 22.11
N MET A 527 -12.50 5.02 21.97
CA MET A 527 -12.45 6.01 23.05
C MET A 527 -13.63 6.99 23.04
N ASP A 528 -14.63 6.82 22.17
CA ASP A 528 -15.73 7.78 21.99
C ASP A 528 -16.49 8.10 23.29
N SER A 529 -16.67 7.10 24.16
CA SER A 529 -17.36 7.25 25.44
C SER A 529 -16.47 7.79 26.57
N LEU A 530 -15.17 7.96 26.31
CA LEU A 530 -14.23 8.45 27.32
C LEU A 530 -14.15 9.99 27.32
N PRO A 531 -13.73 10.59 28.45
CA PRO A 531 -13.26 11.97 28.48
C PRO A 531 -12.21 12.24 27.40
N ASP A 532 -11.91 13.52 27.15
CA ASP A 532 -10.86 13.89 26.20
C ASP A 532 -9.47 13.51 26.73
N LEU A 533 -9.08 12.26 26.51
CA LEU A 533 -7.77 11.72 26.79
C LEU A 533 -6.91 11.89 25.54
N GLN A 534 -5.66 12.31 25.75
CA GLN A 534 -4.68 12.44 24.69
C GLN A 534 -4.03 11.07 24.42
N PRO A 535 -4.17 10.50 23.21
CA PRO A 535 -3.46 9.29 22.83
C PRO A 535 -1.96 9.57 22.69
N ILE A 536 -1.14 8.62 23.12
CA ILE A 536 0.29 8.56 22.79
C ILE A 536 0.45 7.92 21.40
N ILE A 537 -0.31 6.85 21.16
CA ILE A 537 -0.41 6.16 19.89
C ILE A 537 -1.89 6.14 19.50
N GLU A 538 -2.27 7.10 18.66
CA GLU A 538 -3.60 7.18 18.05
C GLU A 538 -3.66 6.21 16.86
N VAL A 539 -4.87 5.78 16.50
CA VAL A 539 -5.11 4.99 15.29
C VAL A 539 -6.11 5.76 14.43
N THR A 540 -5.79 5.94 13.15
CA THR A 540 -6.70 6.57 12.20
C THR A 540 -7.85 5.61 11.92
N ASP A 541 -9.08 6.04 12.16
CA ASP A 541 -10.25 5.20 11.89
C ASP A 541 -10.61 5.21 10.40
N ASN A 542 -11.41 4.22 10.00
CA ASN A 542 -12.15 4.26 8.76
C ASN A 542 -13.04 5.52 8.72
N PHE A 543 -12.90 6.32 7.64
CA PHE A 543 -13.57 7.60 7.47
C PHE A 543 -15.11 7.53 7.41
N VAL A 544 -15.69 6.34 7.25
CA VAL A 544 -17.15 6.15 7.38
C VAL A 544 -17.64 6.19 8.84
N ASN A 545 -16.73 6.00 9.81
CA ASN A 545 -17.04 5.92 11.22
C ASN A 545 -16.41 7.04 12.06
N ASN A 546 -15.23 7.55 11.73
CA ASN A 546 -14.51 8.61 12.46
C ASN A 546 -14.54 8.48 14.00
N ARG A 547 -14.35 7.26 14.51
CA ARG A 547 -14.25 7.00 15.96
C ARG A 547 -12.94 7.56 16.48
N ARG A 548 -12.92 8.00 17.73
CA ARG A 548 -11.68 8.24 18.48
C ARG A 548 -11.05 6.90 18.82
N LEU A 549 -9.90 6.59 18.24
CA LEU A 549 -9.23 5.31 18.44
C LEU A 549 -7.82 5.47 19.01
N ALA A 550 -7.39 4.56 19.88
CA ALA A 550 -6.01 4.51 20.34
C ALA A 550 -5.52 3.09 20.61
N SER A 551 -4.20 2.92 20.51
CA SER A 551 -3.50 1.74 21.00
C SER A 551 -2.79 2.01 22.33
N VAL A 552 -2.36 3.25 22.57
CA VAL A 552 -1.74 3.65 23.83
C VAL A 552 -2.21 5.05 24.21
N PHE A 553 -2.63 5.22 25.47
CA PHE A 553 -2.99 6.51 26.05
C PHE A 553 -2.55 6.60 27.51
N GLU A 554 -2.49 7.82 28.02
CA GLU A 554 -2.18 8.09 29.43
C GLU A 554 -3.34 8.79 30.15
N THR A 555 -3.42 8.56 31.47
CA THR A 555 -4.49 9.12 32.30
C THR A 555 -4.17 9.04 33.79
N LYS A 556 -4.92 9.77 34.61
CA LYS A 556 -4.99 9.62 36.06
C LYS A 556 -6.13 8.67 36.44
N TYR A 557 -5.91 7.94 37.54
CA TYR A 557 -6.96 7.17 38.20
C TYR A 557 -6.79 7.31 39.71
N GLY A 558 -7.77 7.89 40.40
CA GLY A 558 -7.66 8.18 41.83
C GLY A 558 -6.41 9.00 42.13
N LYS A 559 -5.50 8.45 42.96
CA LYS A 559 -4.20 9.08 43.28
C LYS A 559 -3.07 8.62 42.36
N GLY A 560 -3.30 7.61 41.53
CA GLY A 560 -2.31 6.99 40.67
C GLY A 560 -2.30 7.56 39.24
N LYS A 561 -1.31 7.11 38.47
CA LYS A 561 -1.11 7.47 37.06
C LYS A 561 -0.99 6.20 36.22
N LEU A 562 -1.61 6.19 35.06
CA LEU A 562 -1.73 5.02 34.19
C LEU A 562 -1.23 5.34 32.78
N ILE A 563 -0.43 4.43 32.22
CA ILE A 563 -0.38 4.21 30.78
C ILE A 563 -1.13 2.91 30.48
N MET A 564 -2.15 3.00 29.62
CA MET A 564 -2.87 1.85 29.10
C MET A 564 -2.34 1.55 27.70
N SER A 565 -1.88 0.31 27.48
CA SER A 565 -1.48 -0.21 26.18
C SER A 565 -2.35 -1.40 25.81
N SER A 566 -3.04 -1.32 24.68
CA SER A 566 -3.73 -2.47 24.10
C SER A 566 -2.85 -3.30 23.17
N ILE A 567 -1.58 -2.93 23.02
CA ILE A 567 -0.51 -3.75 22.45
C ILE A 567 0.01 -4.67 23.55
N ASP A 568 0.26 -5.94 23.22
CA ASP A 568 0.90 -6.90 24.12
C ASP A 568 2.40 -6.63 24.25
N LEU A 569 2.79 -5.91 25.30
CA LEU A 569 4.18 -5.56 25.59
C LEU A 569 4.81 -6.49 26.64
N LEU A 570 4.01 -7.31 27.31
CA LEU A 570 4.43 -7.97 28.55
C LEU A 570 4.50 -9.50 28.45
N SER A 571 3.86 -10.14 27.47
CA SER A 571 3.94 -11.58 27.26
C SER A 571 5.36 -12.05 26.89
N THR A 572 5.64 -13.32 27.17
CA THR A 572 6.95 -13.93 26.88
C THR A 572 7.22 -13.97 25.38
N GLU A 573 6.18 -14.21 24.58
CA GLU A 573 6.23 -14.27 23.13
C GLU A 573 6.55 -12.90 22.53
N SER A 574 5.79 -11.86 22.90
CA SER A 574 5.97 -10.52 22.36
C SER A 574 7.32 -9.92 22.75
N LYS A 575 7.80 -10.19 23.98
CA LYS A 575 9.13 -9.74 24.43
C LYS A 575 10.29 -10.33 23.64
N GLN A 576 10.11 -11.32 22.77
CA GLN A 576 11.21 -11.76 21.90
C GLN A 576 11.53 -10.76 20.79
N LYS A 577 10.57 -9.93 20.40
CA LYS A 577 10.74 -8.96 19.31
C LYS A 577 11.48 -7.69 19.78
N PRO A 578 12.53 -7.24 19.08
CA PRO A 578 13.30 -6.04 19.46
C PRO A 578 12.45 -4.77 19.61
N GLU A 579 11.54 -4.51 18.67
CA GLU A 579 10.66 -3.34 18.66
C GLU A 579 9.69 -3.33 19.85
N VAL A 580 9.21 -4.49 20.30
CA VAL A 580 8.32 -4.62 21.46
C VAL A 580 9.07 -4.27 22.74
N LYS A 581 10.28 -4.82 22.91
CA LYS A 581 11.17 -4.50 24.04
C LYS A 581 11.50 -3.00 24.05
N GLN A 582 11.79 -2.42 22.88
CA GLN A 582 12.14 -1.01 22.79
C GLN A 582 10.96 -0.09 23.13
N LEU A 583 9.75 -0.39 22.65
CA LEU A 583 8.57 0.41 23.00
C LEU A 583 8.27 0.31 24.49
N LEU A 584 8.32 -0.89 25.08
CA LEU A 584 8.17 -1.08 26.52
C LEU A 584 9.20 -0.26 27.31
N TYR A 585 10.47 -0.26 26.87
CA TYR A 585 11.51 0.56 27.47
C TYR A 585 11.19 2.05 27.38
N SER A 586 10.81 2.54 26.20
CA SER A 586 10.50 3.97 25.97
C SER A 586 9.36 4.45 26.88
N LEU A 587 8.26 3.70 26.94
CA LEU A 587 7.12 4.01 27.81
C LEU A 587 7.53 4.01 29.29
N THR A 588 8.32 3.03 29.71
CA THR A 588 8.77 2.90 31.10
C THR A 588 9.72 4.03 31.51
N GLN A 589 10.65 4.45 30.63
CA GLN A 589 11.53 5.58 30.90
C GLN A 589 10.73 6.88 31.02
N TYR A 590 9.76 7.10 30.13
CA TYR A 590 8.87 8.24 30.22
C TYR A 590 8.10 8.26 31.55
N MET A 591 7.52 7.14 31.98
CA MET A 591 6.81 7.08 33.26
C MET A 591 7.71 7.36 34.47
N ASN A 592 9.02 7.07 34.37
CA ASN A 592 10.01 7.38 35.41
C ASN A 592 10.53 8.83 35.34
N SER A 593 10.24 9.56 34.27
CA SER A 593 10.66 10.96 34.10
C SER A 593 9.71 11.96 34.80
N ALA A 594 10.15 13.22 34.87
CA ALA A 594 9.32 14.33 35.31
C ALA A 594 8.24 14.71 34.28
N ASP A 595 8.40 14.33 33.01
CA ASP A 595 7.48 14.66 31.93
C ASP A 595 6.17 13.85 31.99
N PHE A 596 6.13 12.76 32.77
CA PHE A 596 4.92 11.96 32.94
C PHE A 596 3.88 12.66 33.85
N VAL A 597 3.15 13.59 33.23
CA VAL A 597 2.14 14.43 33.88
C VAL A 597 0.80 14.28 33.14
N PRO A 598 0.13 13.11 33.24
CA PRO A 598 -1.14 12.90 32.55
C PRO A 598 -2.20 13.89 33.02
N THR A 599 -2.94 14.46 32.07
CA THR A 599 -3.94 15.51 32.32
C THR A 599 -5.35 14.97 32.45
N GLY A 600 -5.70 13.95 31.64
CA GLY A 600 -7.00 13.26 31.69
C GLY A 600 -7.20 12.41 32.94
N THR A 601 -8.45 12.10 33.28
CA THR A 601 -8.82 11.21 34.40
C THR A 601 -9.91 10.26 33.94
N VAL A 602 -9.83 8.99 34.35
CA VAL A 602 -10.85 7.96 34.05
C VAL A 602 -11.41 7.35 35.32
N SER A 603 -12.67 6.88 35.23
CA SER A 603 -13.32 6.10 36.28
C SER A 603 -12.95 4.60 36.17
N LYS A 604 -13.34 3.83 37.19
CA LYS A 604 -13.21 2.36 37.16
C LYS A 604 -14.05 1.75 36.04
N GLN A 605 -15.24 2.30 35.80
CA GLN A 605 -16.15 1.82 34.76
C GLN A 605 -15.56 2.05 33.36
N ASP A 606 -14.90 3.18 33.15
CA ASP A 606 -14.21 3.49 31.89
C ASP A 606 -13.13 2.45 31.59
N LEU A 607 -12.26 2.16 32.57
CA LEU A 607 -11.19 1.16 32.39
C LEU A 607 -11.76 -0.24 32.16
N LEU A 608 -12.77 -0.65 32.93
CA LEU A 608 -13.41 -1.96 32.78
C LEU A 608 -14.21 -2.09 31.48
N SER A 609 -14.58 -0.98 30.83
CA SER A 609 -15.32 -1.00 29.56
C SER A 609 -14.51 -1.62 28.41
N PHE A 610 -13.17 -1.58 28.50
CA PHE A 610 -12.28 -2.20 27.53
C PHE A 610 -12.08 -3.69 27.72
N PHE A 611 -12.59 -4.29 28.80
CA PHE A 611 -12.35 -5.71 29.09
C PHE A 611 -13.58 -6.55 28.75
N SER A 612 -13.33 -7.70 28.12
CA SER A 612 -14.39 -8.63 27.73
C SER A 612 -15.15 -9.16 28.95
N LYS A 613 -16.48 -8.97 28.96
CA LYS A 613 -17.37 -9.46 30.04
C LYS A 613 -17.59 -10.97 30.02
N GLN A 614 -17.16 -11.66 28.97
CA GLN A 614 -17.25 -13.11 28.79
C GLN A 614 -16.00 -13.63 28.05
N ASN A 615 -15.56 -14.85 28.35
CA ASN A 615 -14.67 -15.64 27.48
C ASN A 615 -15.45 -15.96 26.19
N LYS A 616 -15.55 -15.01 25.27
CA LYS A 616 -16.06 -15.31 23.93
C LYS A 616 -15.03 -16.19 23.23
N GLY A 617 -15.51 -17.24 22.57
CA GLY A 617 -14.68 -18.13 21.76
C GLY A 617 -13.95 -17.38 20.64
N VAL A 618 -13.11 -18.12 19.91
CA VAL A 618 -12.19 -17.64 18.86
C VAL A 618 -12.73 -16.41 18.12
N GLU A 619 -12.02 -15.30 18.26
CA GLU A 619 -12.31 -14.04 17.59
C GLU A 619 -12.32 -14.25 16.06
N LYS A 620 -13.33 -13.73 15.37
CA LYS A 620 -13.38 -13.77 13.90
C LYS A 620 -12.33 -12.79 13.35
N ARG A 621 -11.11 -13.30 13.13
CA ARG A 621 -10.06 -12.62 12.37
C ARG A 621 -10.44 -12.66 10.89
N THR A 622 -10.17 -11.56 10.19
CA THR A 622 -10.34 -11.50 8.73
C THR A 622 -9.00 -11.77 8.05
N ASP A 623 -9.00 -12.48 6.93
CA ASP A 623 -7.81 -12.71 6.10
C ASP A 623 -7.90 -11.94 4.77
N ALA A 624 -6.95 -12.18 3.86
CA ALA A 624 -6.88 -11.51 2.57
C ALA A 624 -8.04 -11.85 1.62
N ARG A 625 -8.74 -12.97 1.82
CA ARG A 625 -9.89 -13.41 1.03
C ARG A 625 -11.22 -13.04 1.68
N SER A 626 -11.25 -12.75 2.97
CA SER A 626 -12.47 -12.34 3.68
C SER A 626 -13.19 -11.14 3.03
N ILE A 627 -12.45 -10.26 2.34
CA ILE A 627 -13.02 -9.13 1.58
C ILE A 627 -13.97 -9.57 0.46
N TYR A 628 -13.78 -10.77 -0.11
CA TYR A 628 -14.58 -11.30 -1.21
C TYR A 628 -15.73 -12.20 -0.73
N GLU A 629 -15.92 -12.35 0.57
CA GLU A 629 -16.99 -13.14 1.15
C GLU A 629 -18.24 -12.28 1.40
N GLU A 630 -19.41 -12.75 0.94
CA GLU A 630 -20.72 -12.14 1.21
C GLU A 630 -21.10 -12.10 2.69
#